data_AF-A0A3P0XE26-F1
#
_entry.id   AF-A0A3P0XE26-F1
#
_cell.length_a   1.000
_cell.length_b   1.000
_cell.length_c   1.000
_cell.angle_alpha   90.00
_cell.angle_beta   90.00
_cell.angle_gamma   90.00
#
_symmetry.space_group_name_H-M   'P 1'
#
loop_
_entity.id
_entity.type
_entity.pdbx_description
1 polymer ?
#
loop_
_entity_poly.entity_id
_entity_poly.type
_entity_poly.pdbx_seq_one_letter_code
_entity_poly.pdbx_strand_id
1 'polypeptide(L)'
;MLCELALPPGCRGRNMPQTPTQARGISAPLLEILKSPRVSTPTRTVLRRRLEGPPADYKPTCITPEAFQILERVLARLLPEDEDGAPGANELSLAARLEQQRAAGHGNGWRYASLPPDAQALSTGLARLDESAQHRHRRHFVDLTEDRADALLHRVQNGEEKWEGLDSSRWFEEILADATELYVAHPATMDAMGFDGFADEPAGWPAHAGGGIGINNTEAWELKGKHRSR
;
A
#
# COMPACT_ATOMS: atom_id res chain seq x y z
N MET A 1 -49.70 38.00 18.49
CA MET A 1 -49.12 37.96 19.84
C MET A 1 -49.77 36.81 20.58
N LEU A 2 -49.11 35.65 20.60
CA LEU A 2 -49.23 34.62 21.64
C LEU A 2 -48.04 33.67 21.44
N CYS A 3 -47.28 33.55 22.51
CA CYS A 3 -46.04 32.81 22.66
C CYS A 3 -46.42 31.51 23.38
N GLU A 4 -45.97 30.36 22.92
CA GLU A 4 -46.00 29.13 23.73
C GLU A 4 -44.74 28.30 23.48
N LEU A 5 -44.01 28.06 24.57
CA LEU A 5 -42.85 27.20 24.72
C LEU A 5 -43.32 25.82 25.22
N ALA A 6 -42.78 24.72 24.67
CA ALA A 6 -42.12 23.61 25.39
C ALA A 6 -41.90 22.35 24.50
N LEU A 7 -40.77 21.66 24.73
CA LEU A 7 -40.16 20.53 24.00
C LEU A 7 -40.72 19.13 24.43
N PRO A 8 -40.11 17.97 24.07
CA PRO A 8 -40.48 17.05 22.98
C PRO A 8 -40.82 15.62 23.48
N PRO A 9 -41.11 14.65 22.59
CA PRO A 9 -40.46 13.34 22.76
C PRO A 9 -40.04 12.68 21.45
N GLY A 10 -39.04 11.82 21.57
CA GLY A 10 -38.27 11.26 20.46
C GLY A 10 -38.96 10.18 19.63
N CYS A 11 -38.40 9.97 18.45
CA CYS A 11 -38.57 8.75 17.67
C CYS A 11 -37.23 8.35 17.04
N ARG A 12 -36.57 7.42 17.74
CA ARG A 12 -35.92 6.22 17.22
C ARG A 12 -35.32 6.35 15.82
N GLY A 13 -34.12 6.91 15.76
CA GLY A 13 -33.16 6.49 14.73
C GLY A 13 -32.84 5.03 14.98
N ARG A 14 -33.38 4.13 14.15
CA ARG A 14 -32.93 2.74 14.07
C ARG A 14 -31.44 2.77 13.78
N ASN A 15 -30.62 2.44 14.78
CA ASN A 15 -29.27 1.94 14.51
C ASN A 15 -29.43 0.71 13.62
N MET A 16 -29.14 0.85 12.33
CA MET A 16 -28.83 -0.31 11.53
C MET A 16 -27.64 -1.00 12.20
N PRO A 17 -27.67 -2.33 12.37
CA PRO A 17 -26.47 -3.04 12.75
C PRO A 17 -25.41 -2.70 11.70
N GLN A 18 -24.34 -2.03 12.12
CA GLN A 18 -23.20 -1.82 11.26
C GLN A 18 -22.73 -3.20 10.83
N THR A 19 -22.82 -3.45 9.54
CA THR A 19 -22.38 -4.70 8.94
C THR A 19 -20.89 -4.84 9.28
N PRO A 20 -20.45 -6.00 9.81
CA PRO A 20 -19.04 -6.19 10.12
C PRO A 20 -18.21 -5.92 8.86
N THR A 21 -17.21 -5.05 8.99
CA THR A 21 -16.17 -4.69 8.02
C THR A 21 -16.04 -5.72 6.89
N GLN A 22 -16.66 -5.46 5.74
CA GLN A 22 -16.42 -6.23 4.53
C GLN A 22 -14.91 -6.14 4.21
N ALA A 23 -14.31 -7.28 3.86
CA ALA A 23 -12.90 -7.37 3.46
C ALA A 23 -12.55 -6.24 2.48
N ARG A 24 -11.73 -5.28 2.94
CA ARG A 24 -11.48 -4.01 2.24
C ARG A 24 -10.91 -4.26 0.83
N GLY A 25 -11.58 -3.73 -0.18
CA GLY A 25 -10.95 -3.32 -1.45
C GLY A 25 -10.79 -4.36 -2.57
N ILE A 26 -11.37 -5.57 -2.51
CA ILE A 26 -11.31 -6.53 -3.63
C ILE A 26 -12.67 -6.89 -4.21
N SER A 27 -12.75 -6.98 -5.55
CA SER A 27 -13.98 -7.29 -6.27
C SER A 27 -14.46 -8.74 -6.06
N ALA A 28 -15.75 -8.98 -6.30
CA ALA A 28 -16.31 -10.33 -6.29
C ALA A 28 -15.64 -11.27 -7.33
N PRO A 29 -15.34 -10.84 -8.58
CA PRO A 29 -14.56 -11.63 -9.52
C PRO A 29 -13.20 -12.13 -8.96
N LEU A 30 -12.40 -11.25 -8.36
CA LEU A 30 -11.11 -11.66 -7.76
C LEU A 30 -11.32 -12.71 -6.66
N LEU A 31 -12.32 -12.48 -5.80
CA LEU A 31 -12.66 -13.42 -4.73
C LEU A 31 -13.05 -14.81 -5.26
N GLU A 32 -13.74 -14.89 -6.40
CA GLU A 32 -14.10 -16.15 -7.01
C GLU A 32 -12.89 -16.88 -7.60
N ILE A 33 -11.97 -16.18 -8.28
CA ILE A 33 -10.71 -16.76 -8.76
C ILE A 33 -9.90 -17.29 -7.57
N LEU A 34 -9.77 -16.50 -6.49
CA LEU A 34 -8.99 -16.87 -5.30
C LEU A 34 -9.53 -18.15 -4.62
N LYS A 35 -10.84 -18.38 -4.65
CA LYS A 35 -11.48 -19.60 -4.12
C LYS A 35 -11.45 -20.78 -5.09
N SER A 36 -11.21 -20.52 -6.38
CA SER A 36 -11.26 -21.55 -7.41
C SER A 36 -10.12 -22.58 -7.28
N PRO A 37 -10.25 -23.76 -7.93
CA PRO A 37 -9.17 -24.74 -8.02
C PRO A 37 -7.94 -24.26 -8.81
N ARG A 38 -8.05 -23.15 -9.56
CA ARG A 38 -6.95 -22.60 -10.38
C ARG A 38 -5.83 -21.97 -9.57
N VAL A 39 -6.04 -21.77 -8.27
CA VAL A 39 -5.03 -21.22 -7.36
C VAL A 39 -4.58 -22.32 -6.41
N SER A 40 -3.29 -22.59 -6.40
CA SER A 40 -2.68 -23.55 -5.50
C SER A 40 -2.87 -23.14 -4.03
N THR A 41 -2.85 -24.13 -3.14
CA THR A 41 -2.98 -23.88 -1.68
C THR A 41 -1.89 -22.92 -1.15
N PRO A 42 -0.60 -23.04 -1.52
CA PRO A 42 0.42 -22.08 -1.11
C PRO A 42 0.12 -20.64 -1.57
N THR A 43 -0.21 -20.45 -2.86
CA THR A 43 -0.51 -19.12 -3.41
C THR A 43 -1.73 -18.50 -2.73
N ARG A 44 -2.82 -19.28 -2.57
CA ARG A 44 -4.03 -18.83 -1.85
C ARG A 44 -3.72 -18.41 -0.42
N THR A 45 -2.87 -19.17 0.27
CA THR A 45 -2.48 -18.87 1.67
C THR A 45 -1.74 -17.53 1.75
N VAL A 46 -0.79 -17.27 0.84
CA VAL A 46 -0.05 -16.01 0.80
C VAL A 46 -0.98 -14.83 0.50
N LEU A 47 -1.85 -14.94 -0.52
CA LEU A 47 -2.76 -13.85 -0.89
C LEU A 47 -3.78 -13.55 0.22
N ARG A 48 -4.30 -14.58 0.90
CA ARG A 48 -5.17 -14.39 2.08
C ARG A 48 -4.47 -13.66 3.21
N ARG A 49 -3.24 -14.05 3.55
CA ARG A 49 -2.44 -13.36 4.58
C ARG A 49 -2.21 -11.89 4.22
N ARG A 50 -1.99 -11.60 2.94
CA ARG A 50 -1.87 -10.21 2.47
C ARG A 50 -3.18 -9.44 2.67
N LEU A 51 -4.34 -10.03 2.36
CA LEU A 51 -5.66 -9.42 2.58
C LEU A 51 -5.98 -9.18 4.06
N GLU A 52 -5.58 -10.09 4.94
CA GLU A 52 -5.77 -9.94 6.40
C GLU A 52 -5.00 -8.74 6.94
N GLY A 53 -3.76 -8.56 6.48
CA GLY A 53 -2.95 -7.38 6.77
C GLY A 53 -2.50 -7.24 8.24
N PRO A 54 -1.76 -6.17 8.56
CA PRO A 54 -1.42 -5.83 9.94
C PRO A 54 -2.68 -5.40 10.73
N PRO A 55 -2.68 -5.54 12.07
CA PRO A 55 -3.81 -5.13 12.91
C PRO A 55 -4.05 -3.61 12.82
N ALA A 56 -5.30 -3.18 13.01
CA ALA A 56 -5.69 -1.77 12.86
C ALA A 56 -5.00 -0.82 13.86
N ASP A 57 -4.58 -1.33 15.01
CA ASP A 57 -3.87 -0.61 16.07
C ASP A 57 -2.35 -0.86 16.06
N TYR A 58 -1.82 -1.27 14.90
CA TYR A 58 -0.39 -1.56 14.72
C TYR A 58 0.53 -0.53 15.37
N LYS A 59 1.58 -1.02 16.03
CA LYS A 59 2.63 -0.19 16.63
C LYS A 59 3.98 -0.56 16.00
N PRO A 60 4.74 0.43 15.50
CA PRO A 60 6.07 0.18 14.96
C PRO A 60 6.99 -0.34 16.07
N THR A 61 7.95 -1.19 15.69
CA THR A 61 8.86 -1.88 16.62
C THR A 61 10.33 -1.60 16.35
N CYS A 62 10.71 -1.31 15.11
CA CYS A 62 12.07 -0.94 14.70
C CYS A 62 12.26 0.56 14.44
N ILE A 63 11.17 1.35 14.40
CA ILE A 63 11.19 2.82 14.31
C ILE A 63 10.27 3.47 15.36
N THR A 64 10.45 4.76 15.61
CA THR A 64 9.61 5.51 16.55
C THR A 64 8.21 5.80 15.97
N PRO A 65 7.19 6.09 16.80
CA PRO A 65 5.87 6.50 16.32
C PRO A 65 5.89 7.72 15.40
N GLU A 66 6.78 8.69 15.66
CA GLU A 66 6.93 9.90 14.85
C GLU A 66 7.55 9.57 13.49
N ALA A 67 8.57 8.71 13.46
CA ALA A 67 9.16 8.20 12.23
C ALA A 67 8.13 7.41 11.39
N PHE A 68 7.26 6.65 12.05
CA PHE A 68 6.18 5.93 11.38
C PHE A 68 5.18 6.86 10.68
N GLN A 69 4.81 8.00 11.29
CA GLN A 69 3.96 9.00 10.64
C GLN A 69 4.65 9.63 9.41
N ILE A 70 5.97 9.84 9.48
CA ILE A 70 6.75 10.29 8.32
C ILE A 70 6.70 9.22 7.22
N LEU A 71 6.89 7.94 7.56
CA LEU A 71 6.81 6.83 6.60
C LEU A 71 5.43 6.73 5.93
N GLU A 72 4.34 6.79 6.70
CA GLU A 72 2.98 6.84 6.16
C GLU A 72 2.82 7.97 5.15
N ARG A 73 3.31 9.17 5.50
CA ARG A 73 3.24 10.31 4.61
C ARG A 73 4.11 10.16 3.36
N VAL A 74 5.33 9.63 3.48
CA VAL A 74 6.20 9.36 2.33
C VAL A 74 5.50 8.40 1.36
N LEU A 75 5.00 7.27 1.86
CA LEU A 75 4.36 6.26 1.01
C LEU A 75 3.06 6.78 0.38
N ALA A 76 2.29 7.62 1.09
CA ALA A 76 1.11 8.27 0.53
C ALA A 76 1.43 9.25 -0.61
N ARG A 77 2.64 9.82 -0.64
CA ARG A 77 3.10 10.64 -1.78
C ARG A 77 3.63 9.81 -2.93
N LEU A 78 4.29 8.68 -2.65
CA LEU A 78 4.80 7.79 -3.69
C LEU A 78 3.70 7.01 -4.41
N LEU A 79 2.67 6.60 -3.67
CA LEU A 79 1.55 5.78 -4.14
C LEU A 79 0.24 6.39 -3.63
N PRO A 80 -0.19 7.53 -4.21
CA PRO A 80 -1.46 8.16 -3.87
C PRO A 80 -2.64 7.28 -4.28
N GLU A 81 -3.82 7.57 -3.73
CA GLU A 81 -5.07 7.00 -4.22
C GLU A 81 -5.31 7.46 -5.67
N ASP A 82 -5.71 6.53 -6.54
CA ASP A 82 -5.99 6.81 -7.94
C ASP A 82 -7.48 7.16 -8.13
N GLU A 83 -7.77 8.15 -8.97
CA GLU A 83 -9.14 8.49 -9.38
C GLU A 83 -9.83 7.33 -10.11
N ASP A 84 -9.06 6.46 -10.76
CA ASP A 84 -9.55 5.26 -11.44
C ASP A 84 -9.81 4.07 -10.47
N GLY A 85 -9.64 4.29 -9.16
CA GLY A 85 -10.04 3.35 -8.11
C GLY A 85 -8.98 2.34 -7.70
N ALA A 86 -7.71 2.55 -8.09
CA ALA A 86 -6.60 1.83 -7.50
C ALA A 86 -6.34 2.35 -6.06
N PRO A 87 -6.13 1.45 -5.09
CA PRO A 87 -5.95 1.84 -3.70
C PRO A 87 -4.63 2.60 -3.51
N GLY A 88 -4.60 3.53 -2.55
CA GLY A 88 -3.38 4.23 -2.14
C GLY A 88 -2.61 3.51 -1.03
N ALA A 89 -1.37 3.94 -0.75
CA ALA A 89 -0.50 3.31 0.24
C ALA A 89 -1.13 3.16 1.64
N ASN A 90 -1.89 4.15 2.08
CA ASN A 90 -2.51 4.16 3.41
C ASN A 90 -3.68 3.17 3.50
N GLU A 91 -4.49 3.04 2.45
CA GLU A 91 -5.58 2.06 2.39
C GLU A 91 -5.04 0.63 2.50
N LEU A 92 -3.85 0.39 1.92
CA LEU A 92 -3.17 -0.91 1.95
C LEU A 92 -2.31 -1.14 3.21
N SER A 93 -2.23 -0.16 4.11
CA SER A 93 -1.35 -0.16 5.29
C SER A 93 0.11 -0.44 4.94
N LEU A 94 0.64 0.12 3.84
CA LEU A 94 1.98 -0.19 3.35
C LEU A 94 3.07 0.15 4.37
N ALA A 95 2.94 1.25 5.12
CA ALA A 95 3.91 1.64 6.14
C ALA A 95 4.07 0.55 7.22
N ALA A 96 2.95 0.01 7.72
CA ALA A 96 2.96 -1.07 8.68
C ALA A 96 3.58 -2.35 8.12
N ARG A 97 3.28 -2.70 6.86
CA ARG A 97 3.85 -3.89 6.20
C ARG A 97 5.36 -3.78 5.99
N LEU A 98 5.81 -2.63 5.50
CA LEU A 98 7.23 -2.34 5.31
C LEU A 98 7.96 -2.40 6.66
N GLU A 99 7.43 -1.71 7.67
CA GLU A 99 8.04 -1.69 8.99
C GLU A 99 8.10 -3.09 9.63
N GLN A 100 7.06 -3.93 9.48
CA GLN A 100 7.08 -5.34 9.91
C GLN A 100 8.16 -6.17 9.21
N GLN A 101 8.34 -6.00 7.89
CA GLN A 101 9.39 -6.71 7.15
C GLN A 101 10.77 -6.31 7.69
N ARG A 102 10.98 -5.01 7.87
CA ARG A 102 12.25 -4.45 8.36
C ARG A 102 12.54 -4.87 9.81
N ALA A 103 11.55 -4.84 10.69
CA ALA A 103 11.67 -5.29 12.07
C ALA A 103 12.01 -6.80 12.16
N ALA A 104 11.46 -7.60 11.26
CA ALA A 104 11.71 -9.03 11.20
C ALA A 104 13.01 -9.40 10.45
N GLY A 105 13.76 -8.41 9.94
CA GLY A 105 14.98 -8.62 9.16
C GLY A 105 14.74 -9.29 7.80
N HIS A 106 13.50 -9.23 7.29
CA HIS A 106 13.17 -9.68 5.94
C HIS A 106 13.44 -8.55 4.94
N GLY A 107 14.11 -8.90 3.84
CA GLY A 107 14.33 -8.02 2.69
C GLY A 107 14.29 -8.83 1.39
N ASN A 108 14.49 -8.15 0.27
CA ASN A 108 14.46 -8.74 -1.08
C ASN A 108 15.71 -9.58 -1.42
N GLY A 109 16.60 -9.82 -0.46
CA GLY A 109 17.83 -10.61 -0.64
C GLY A 109 19.02 -9.83 -1.19
N TRP A 110 18.88 -8.52 -1.37
CA TRP A 110 19.97 -7.63 -1.76
C TRP A 110 19.92 -6.33 -0.94
N ARG A 111 21.05 -5.60 -0.90
CA ARG A 111 21.19 -4.31 -0.22
C ARG A 111 22.40 -3.57 -0.77
N TYR A 112 22.31 -2.27 -0.93
CA TYR A 112 23.48 -1.44 -1.19
C TYR A 112 24.56 -1.60 -0.11
N ALA A 113 25.79 -1.95 -0.50
CA ALA A 113 26.92 -2.09 0.42
C ALA A 113 27.24 -0.80 1.21
N SER A 114 26.87 0.37 0.67
CA SER A 114 27.08 1.67 1.29
C SER A 114 26.04 2.06 2.34
N LEU A 115 24.87 1.40 2.33
CA LEU A 115 23.84 1.69 3.31
C LEU A 115 24.14 0.92 4.62
N PRO A 116 23.55 1.29 5.76
CA PRO A 116 23.50 0.43 6.93
C PRO A 116 22.45 -0.70 6.74
N PRO A 117 22.28 -1.63 7.69
CA PRO A 117 21.20 -2.63 7.66
C PRO A 117 19.81 -1.97 7.54
N ASP A 118 18.86 -2.65 6.90
CA ASP A 118 17.64 -2.02 6.39
C ASP A 118 16.79 -1.30 7.45
N ALA A 119 16.62 -1.88 8.65
CA ALA A 119 15.91 -1.23 9.75
C ALA A 119 16.61 0.07 10.21
N GLN A 120 17.95 0.06 10.26
CA GLN A 120 18.74 1.24 10.58
C GLN A 120 18.70 2.27 9.45
N ALA A 121 18.72 1.83 8.19
CA ALA A 121 18.62 2.69 7.02
C ALA A 121 17.25 3.40 6.99
N LEU A 122 16.16 2.67 7.23
CA LEU A 122 14.81 3.21 7.35
C LEU A 122 14.75 4.29 8.44
N SER A 123 15.13 3.95 9.67
CA SER A 123 15.10 4.87 10.81
C SER A 123 15.93 6.13 10.57
N THR A 124 17.17 5.95 10.11
CA THR A 124 18.10 7.07 9.85
C THR A 124 17.58 7.97 8.74
N GLY A 125 17.13 7.42 7.61
CA GLY A 125 16.66 8.22 6.49
C GLY A 125 15.37 8.98 6.79
N LEU A 126 14.45 8.42 7.57
CA LEU A 126 13.25 9.14 8.03
C LEU A 126 13.61 10.34 8.91
N ALA A 127 14.58 10.17 9.82
CA ALA A 127 15.09 11.28 10.64
C ALA A 127 15.77 12.35 9.77
N ARG A 128 16.61 11.95 8.80
CA ARG A 128 17.28 12.89 7.88
C ARG A 128 16.29 13.63 6.98
N LEU A 129 15.21 12.97 6.54
CA LEU A 129 14.15 13.60 5.77
C LEU A 129 13.45 14.69 6.58
N ASP A 130 13.13 14.42 7.85
CA ASP A 130 12.51 15.41 8.73
C ASP A 130 13.46 16.58 9.03
N GLU A 131 14.75 16.31 9.28
CA GLU A 131 15.78 17.34 9.41
C GLU A 131 15.88 18.22 8.17
N SER A 132 15.87 17.63 6.97
CA SER A 132 15.83 18.36 5.69
C SER A 132 14.57 19.23 5.59
N ALA A 133 13.40 18.74 5.99
CA ALA A 133 12.16 19.51 6.01
C ALA A 133 12.25 20.70 6.98
N GLN A 134 12.77 20.48 8.20
CA GLN A 134 12.95 21.52 9.20
C GLN A 134 13.93 22.59 8.74
N HIS A 135 15.05 22.19 8.14
CA HIS A 135 16.07 23.11 7.64
C HIS A 135 15.52 23.98 6.50
N ARG A 136 14.81 23.39 5.53
CA ARG A 136 14.37 24.08 4.31
C ARG A 136 13.05 24.85 4.48
N HIS A 137 12.16 24.35 5.32
CA HIS A 137 10.78 24.84 5.42
C HIS A 137 10.36 25.24 6.84
N ARG A 138 11.23 25.06 7.85
CA ARG A 138 10.95 25.35 9.28
C ARG A 138 9.72 24.60 9.80
N ARG A 139 9.48 23.39 9.27
CA ARG A 139 8.35 22.52 9.58
C ARG A 139 8.81 21.07 9.52
N HIS A 140 8.14 20.19 10.28
CA HIS A 140 8.29 18.76 10.12
C HIS A 140 7.80 18.33 8.74
N PHE A 141 8.32 17.21 8.23
CA PHE A 141 7.90 16.65 6.94
C PHE A 141 6.39 16.37 6.94
N VAL A 142 5.87 15.86 8.06
CA VAL A 142 4.44 15.60 8.29
C VAL A 142 3.54 16.84 8.28
N ASP A 143 4.12 18.04 8.34
CA ASP A 143 3.38 19.32 8.33
C ASP A 143 3.55 20.10 7.03
N LEU A 144 4.26 19.56 6.04
CA LEU A 144 4.42 20.22 4.75
C LEU A 144 3.09 20.25 3.98
N THR A 145 3.00 21.09 2.96
CA THR A 145 1.97 20.93 1.91
C THR A 145 2.38 19.78 0.98
N GLU A 146 1.45 19.25 0.19
CA GLU A 146 1.76 18.17 -0.78
C GLU A 146 2.88 18.56 -1.73
N ASP A 147 2.76 19.70 -2.42
CA ASP A 147 3.80 20.21 -3.35
C ASP A 147 5.19 20.34 -2.71
N ARG A 148 5.25 20.72 -1.43
CA ARG A 148 6.53 20.87 -0.71
C ARG A 148 7.11 19.52 -0.30
N ALA A 149 6.25 18.58 0.10
CA ALA A 149 6.68 17.22 0.37
C ALA A 149 7.24 16.57 -0.90
N ASP A 150 6.54 16.71 -2.03
CA ASP A 150 6.98 16.17 -3.32
C ASP A 150 8.27 16.80 -3.81
N ALA A 151 8.38 18.14 -3.73
CA ALA A 151 9.61 18.83 -4.09
C ALA A 151 10.80 18.36 -3.24
N LEU A 152 10.60 18.11 -1.94
CA LEU A 152 11.66 17.58 -1.09
C LEU A 152 11.98 16.11 -1.43
N LEU A 153 10.98 15.26 -1.66
CA LEU A 153 11.20 13.87 -2.06
C LEU A 153 11.96 13.77 -3.38
N HIS A 154 11.67 14.63 -4.37
CA HIS A 154 12.45 14.70 -5.60
C HIS A 154 13.92 15.09 -5.38
N ARG A 155 14.20 15.98 -4.41
CA ARG A 155 15.59 16.32 -4.06
C ARG A 155 16.32 15.14 -3.42
N VAL A 156 15.63 14.38 -2.58
CA VAL A 156 16.17 13.15 -1.98
C VAL A 156 16.44 12.12 -3.09
N GLN A 157 15.47 11.89 -3.97
CA GLN A 157 15.60 11.01 -5.15
C GLN A 157 16.82 11.37 -6.00
N ASN A 158 17.06 12.66 -6.24
CA ASN A 158 18.18 13.15 -7.07
C ASN A 158 19.53 13.23 -6.32
N GLY A 159 19.61 12.83 -5.04
CA GLY A 159 20.85 12.91 -4.25
C GLY A 159 21.28 14.36 -3.91
N GLU A 160 20.34 15.30 -3.98
CA GLU A 160 20.59 16.72 -3.70
C GLU A 160 20.57 17.04 -2.20
N GLU A 161 19.96 16.18 -1.38
CA GLU A 161 20.02 16.27 0.08
C GLU A 161 21.31 15.64 0.60
N LYS A 162 22.14 16.45 1.27
CA LYS A 162 23.44 16.03 1.80
C LYS A 162 23.28 15.49 3.21
N TRP A 163 22.90 14.22 3.30
CA TRP A 163 22.74 13.52 4.56
C TRP A 163 24.06 12.94 5.04
N GLU A 164 24.37 13.16 6.32
CA GLU A 164 25.55 12.57 6.94
C GLU A 164 25.30 11.08 7.25
N GLY A 165 26.21 10.22 6.77
CA GLY A 165 26.20 8.78 7.03
C GLY A 165 25.17 7.98 6.23
N LEU A 166 24.44 8.61 5.30
CA LEU A 166 23.44 7.95 4.48
C LEU A 166 23.35 8.63 3.11
N ASP A 167 23.39 7.85 2.03
CA ASP A 167 23.15 8.38 0.69
C ASP A 167 21.64 8.54 0.47
N SER A 168 21.18 9.78 0.25
CA SER A 168 19.75 10.11 0.11
C SER A 168 19.10 9.44 -1.10
N SER A 169 19.81 9.38 -2.23
CA SER A 169 19.29 8.77 -3.45
C SER A 169 19.12 7.25 -3.30
N ARG A 170 20.10 6.57 -2.70
CA ARG A 170 20.04 5.12 -2.45
C ARG A 170 18.98 4.77 -1.42
N TRP A 171 18.85 5.58 -0.36
CA TRP A 171 17.78 5.38 0.61
C TRP A 171 16.39 5.53 -0.04
N PHE A 172 16.20 6.55 -0.88
CA PHE A 172 14.94 6.73 -1.60
C PHE A 172 14.62 5.55 -2.51
N GLU A 173 15.63 5.04 -3.23
CA GLU A 173 15.48 3.88 -4.10
C GLU A 173 15.06 2.62 -3.33
N GLU A 174 15.66 2.33 -2.17
CA GLU A 174 15.25 1.20 -1.31
C GLU A 174 13.79 1.33 -0.86
N ILE A 175 13.37 2.52 -0.40
CA ILE A 175 11.97 2.75 0.01
C ILE A 175 11.01 2.60 -1.16
N LEU A 176 11.36 3.14 -2.33
CA LEU A 176 10.53 3.02 -3.53
C LEU A 176 10.41 1.56 -4.00
N ALA A 177 11.51 0.81 -3.97
CA ALA A 177 11.53 -0.60 -4.34
C ALA A 177 10.63 -1.43 -3.41
N ASP A 178 10.79 -1.29 -2.09
CA ASP A 178 9.96 -1.99 -1.09
C ASP A 178 8.47 -1.63 -1.24
N ALA A 179 8.18 -0.33 -1.37
CA ALA A 179 6.82 0.16 -1.51
C ALA A 179 6.17 -0.40 -2.77
N THR A 180 6.90 -0.41 -3.89
CA THR A 180 6.41 -0.96 -5.16
C THR A 180 6.17 -2.46 -5.04
N GLU A 181 7.09 -3.22 -4.45
CA GLU A 181 6.93 -4.66 -4.26
C GLU A 181 5.68 -4.97 -3.42
N LEU A 182 5.54 -4.31 -2.27
CA LEU A 182 4.38 -4.48 -1.40
C LEU A 182 3.07 -4.08 -2.10
N TYR A 183 3.12 -3.00 -2.89
CA TYR A 183 1.97 -2.48 -3.62
C TYR A 183 1.49 -3.47 -4.68
N VAL A 184 2.36 -3.90 -5.61
CA VAL A 184 1.98 -4.81 -6.70
C VAL A 184 1.67 -6.22 -6.21
N ALA A 185 2.24 -6.62 -5.06
CA ALA A 185 1.95 -7.90 -4.42
C ALA A 185 0.58 -7.94 -3.72
N HIS A 186 -0.06 -6.78 -3.50
CA HIS A 186 -1.32 -6.70 -2.76
C HIS A 186 -2.53 -7.09 -3.63
N PRO A 187 -3.43 -7.98 -3.17
CA PRO A 187 -4.56 -8.43 -3.99
C PRO A 187 -5.54 -7.32 -4.43
N ALA A 188 -5.71 -6.25 -3.64
CA ALA A 188 -6.49 -5.08 -4.06
C ALA A 188 -5.86 -4.33 -5.25
N THR A 189 -4.53 -4.22 -5.28
CA THR A 189 -3.81 -3.66 -6.44
C THR A 189 -3.94 -4.58 -7.64
N MET A 190 -3.80 -5.90 -7.45
CA MET A 190 -4.01 -6.88 -8.53
C MET A 190 -5.42 -6.77 -9.12
N ASP A 191 -6.46 -6.63 -8.28
CA ASP A 191 -7.83 -6.42 -8.74
C ASP A 191 -8.01 -5.13 -9.54
N ALA A 192 -7.41 -4.03 -9.08
CA ALA A 192 -7.46 -2.75 -9.79
C ALA A 192 -6.79 -2.85 -11.18
N MET A 193 -5.66 -3.57 -11.25
CA MET A 193 -4.95 -3.83 -12.51
C MET A 193 -5.67 -4.84 -13.41
N GLY A 194 -6.63 -5.62 -12.89
CA GLY A 194 -7.20 -6.78 -13.58
C GLY A 194 -6.17 -7.91 -13.76
N PHE A 195 -5.24 -8.05 -12.82
CA PHE A 195 -4.18 -9.04 -12.85
C PHE A 195 -4.62 -10.33 -12.15
N ASP A 196 -4.62 -11.44 -12.88
CA ASP A 196 -4.97 -12.78 -12.42
C ASP A 196 -3.83 -13.81 -12.59
N GLY A 197 -2.63 -13.37 -12.95
CA GLY A 197 -1.46 -14.23 -13.17
C GLY A 197 -0.97 -15.01 -11.94
N PHE A 198 -1.64 -14.85 -10.79
CA PHE A 198 -1.48 -15.71 -9.61
C PHE A 198 -2.27 -17.03 -9.70
N ALA A 199 -3.16 -17.18 -10.68
CA ALA A 199 -3.83 -18.44 -11.00
C ALA A 199 -2.84 -19.40 -11.65
N ASP A 200 -2.15 -20.18 -10.81
CA ASP A 200 -1.02 -21.03 -11.16
C ASP A 200 -1.42 -22.43 -11.69
N GLU A 201 -2.71 -22.70 -11.82
CA GLU A 201 -3.32 -23.93 -12.38
C GLU A 201 -2.61 -25.21 -11.90
N PRO A 202 -2.76 -25.59 -10.61
CA PRO A 202 -2.05 -26.72 -10.03
C PRO A 202 -2.38 -28.07 -10.69
N ALA A 203 -3.51 -28.17 -11.40
CA ALA A 203 -3.89 -29.34 -12.20
C ALA A 203 -3.15 -29.43 -13.55
N GLY A 204 -2.37 -28.41 -13.90
CA GLY A 204 -1.69 -28.26 -15.18
C GLY A 204 -2.55 -27.54 -16.21
N TRP A 205 -1.90 -26.77 -17.07
CA TRP A 205 -2.54 -26.08 -18.17
C TRP A 205 -3.04 -27.11 -19.21
N PRO A 206 -4.32 -27.05 -19.62
CA PRO A 206 -4.81 -27.94 -20.67
C PRO A 206 -3.96 -27.80 -21.94
N ALA A 207 -3.70 -28.91 -22.65
CA ALA A 207 -2.94 -28.90 -23.91
C ALA A 207 -3.55 -27.98 -25.01
N HIS A 208 -4.80 -27.57 -24.82
CA HIS A 208 -5.58 -26.66 -25.68
C HIS A 208 -5.84 -25.29 -25.04
N ALA A 209 -5.12 -24.92 -23.97
CA ALA A 209 -5.05 -23.52 -23.52
C ALA A 209 -4.63 -22.58 -24.67
N GLY A 210 -3.94 -23.09 -25.70
CA GLY A 210 -3.64 -22.36 -26.94
C GLY A 210 -4.80 -22.18 -27.94
N GLY A 211 -6.03 -22.63 -27.66
CA GLY A 211 -7.17 -22.51 -28.59
C GLY A 211 -7.92 -21.18 -28.50
N GLY A 212 -7.82 -20.49 -27.36
CA GLY A 212 -8.50 -19.22 -27.08
C GLY A 212 -7.61 -18.14 -26.49
N ILE A 213 -6.40 -18.46 -26.03
CA ILE A 213 -5.48 -17.43 -25.55
C ILE A 213 -4.87 -16.72 -26.76
N GLY A 214 -5.09 -15.40 -26.86
CA GLY A 214 -4.60 -14.58 -27.96
C GLY A 214 -4.54 -13.12 -27.57
N ILE A 215 -3.85 -12.30 -28.37
CA ILE A 215 -3.86 -10.84 -28.17
C ILE A 215 -5.32 -10.36 -28.25
N ASN A 216 -5.81 -9.74 -27.18
CA ASN A 216 -7.20 -9.30 -27.00
C ASN A 216 -8.27 -10.42 -26.89
N ASN A 217 -7.87 -11.66 -26.63
CA ASN A 217 -8.82 -12.73 -26.31
C ASN A 217 -8.57 -13.24 -24.88
N THR A 218 -9.52 -12.97 -24.00
CA THR A 218 -9.48 -13.36 -22.60
C THR A 218 -10.38 -14.55 -22.33
N GLU A 219 -9.98 -15.46 -21.44
CA GLU A 219 -10.84 -16.56 -21.01
C GLU A 219 -11.98 -16.05 -20.11
N ALA A 220 -13.09 -16.79 -20.02
CA ALA A 220 -14.29 -16.35 -19.29
C ALA A 220 -14.07 -16.14 -17.78
N TRP A 221 -12.99 -16.70 -17.23
CA TRP A 221 -12.62 -16.59 -15.83
C TRP A 221 -11.59 -15.49 -15.57
N GLU A 222 -10.94 -14.96 -16.61
CA GLU A 222 -9.90 -13.95 -16.47
C GLU A 222 -10.48 -12.61 -16.02
N LEU A 223 -9.68 -11.87 -15.26
CA LEU A 223 -10.04 -10.54 -14.83
C LEU A 223 -9.97 -9.57 -16.01
N LYS A 224 -10.87 -8.60 -15.98
CA LYS A 224 -10.85 -7.47 -16.91
C LYS A 224 -10.38 -6.25 -16.16
N GLY A 225 -9.34 -5.60 -16.67
CA GLY A 225 -8.85 -4.35 -16.11
C GLY A 225 -9.94 -3.27 -16.09
N LYS A 226 -9.92 -2.40 -15.08
CA LYS A 226 -10.94 -1.35 -14.87
C LYS A 226 -10.69 -0.08 -15.69
N HIS A 227 -9.78 -0.11 -16.66
CA HIS A 227 -9.35 1.07 -17.39
C HIS A 227 -10.48 1.64 -18.25
N ARG A 228 -10.70 2.96 -18.18
CA ARG A 228 -11.59 3.64 -19.12
C ARG A 228 -10.97 3.55 -20.51
N SER A 229 -11.71 3.00 -21.48
CA SER A 229 -11.38 3.12 -22.89
C SER A 229 -11.24 4.62 -23.23
N ARG A 230 -10.01 5.05 -23.54
CA ARG A 230 -9.77 6.40 -24.09
C ARG A 230 -10.34 6.53 -25.49
#